data_AF-A0A1H6EHV0-F1
#
_entry.id   AF-A0A1H6EHV0-F1
#
_cell.length_a   1.000
_cell.length_b   1.000
_cell.length_c   1.000
_cell.angle_alpha   90.00
_cell.angle_beta   90.00
_cell.angle_gamma   90.00
#
_symmetry.space_group_name_H-M   'P 1'
#
loop_
_entity.id
_entity.type
_entity.pdbx_description
1 polymer ?
#
loop_
_entity_poly.entity_id
_entity_poly.type
_entity_poly.pdbx_seq_one_letter_code
_entity_poly.pdbx_strand_id
1 'polypeptide(L)'
;MIRRPSGPPPHGADFLRSQADTLPACDFLETITLNGQRQYILAVIEHATRRIRVLGTTAKWVAQAIKNLVMDLDDAGCRARFLLRDRDGKSPALMDEILAEAGIKTVLTGIRMPRMNSILERWVQSCRDLLDRCLVWNEHHLRHALREHERFYNQHRAHQALDQAAPLRSVPDPITDPRRIINLNVRRRDRLGGVLHEDSHAA
;
A
#
# COMPACT_ATOMS: atom_id res chain seq x y z
N MET A 1 -13.21 -25.08 25.28
CA MET A 1 -14.60 -24.61 25.22
C MET A 1 -14.59 -23.08 25.22
N ILE A 2 -14.58 -22.45 24.05
CA ILE A 2 -14.46 -20.98 23.92
C ILE A 2 -15.88 -20.40 23.85
N ARG A 3 -16.28 -19.63 24.86
CA ARG A 3 -17.58 -18.93 24.89
C ARG A 3 -17.63 -17.90 23.76
N ARG A 4 -18.65 -17.97 22.91
CA ARG A 4 -18.99 -16.89 21.96
C ARG A 4 -19.57 -15.70 22.75
N PRO A 5 -19.17 -14.45 22.47
CA PRO A 5 -19.83 -13.30 23.07
C PRO A 5 -21.24 -13.16 22.50
N SER A 6 -22.23 -13.08 23.39
CA SER A 6 -23.64 -12.80 23.08
C SER A 6 -23.87 -11.30 23.12
N GLY A 7 -23.81 -10.64 21.97
CA GLY A 7 -24.17 -9.24 21.79
C GLY A 7 -24.56 -8.97 20.34
N PRO A 8 -25.34 -7.92 20.05
CA PRO A 8 -25.63 -7.52 18.68
C PRO A 8 -24.31 -7.28 17.94
N PRO A 9 -24.18 -7.66 16.66
CA PRO A 9 -22.96 -7.46 15.90
C PRO A 9 -22.60 -5.97 15.91
N PRO A 10 -21.33 -5.60 16.12
CA PRO A 10 -20.93 -4.20 16.15
C PRO A 10 -21.36 -3.51 14.86
N HIS A 11 -21.94 -2.31 14.97
CA HIS A 11 -22.25 -1.48 13.82
C HIS A 11 -20.99 -1.26 12.98
N GLY A 12 -21.13 -1.12 11.65
CA GLY A 12 -20.00 -1.12 10.72
C GLY A 12 -18.87 -0.16 11.09
N ALA A 13 -19.16 0.99 11.71
CA ALA A 13 -18.14 1.92 12.20
C ALA A 13 -17.33 1.39 13.39
N ASP A 14 -17.94 0.64 14.31
CA ASP A 14 -17.27 0.08 15.50
C ASP A 14 -16.49 -1.19 15.16
N PHE A 15 -17.00 -1.99 14.22
CA PHE A 15 -16.21 -3.08 13.62
C PHE A 15 -14.97 -2.53 12.93
N LEU A 16 -15.13 -1.50 12.08
CA LEU A 16 -14.02 -0.86 11.40
C LEU A 16 -13.05 -0.21 12.37
N ARG A 17 -13.48 0.44 13.46
CA ARG A 17 -12.54 0.96 14.48
C ARG A 17 -11.79 -0.15 15.22
N SER A 18 -12.48 -1.23 15.61
CA SER A 18 -11.85 -2.34 16.34
C SER A 18 -10.91 -3.20 15.48
N GLN A 19 -11.08 -3.16 14.15
CA GLN A 19 -10.29 -3.92 13.18
C GLN A 19 -9.40 -3.05 12.30
N ALA A 20 -9.51 -1.70 12.36
CA ALA A 20 -8.77 -0.75 11.53
C ALA A 20 -7.26 -0.90 11.69
N ASP A 21 -6.82 -1.34 12.87
CA ASP A 21 -5.40 -1.59 13.14
C ASP A 21 -4.87 -2.83 12.40
N THR A 22 -5.77 -3.66 11.86
CA THR A 22 -5.47 -4.96 11.24
C THR A 22 -6.13 -5.18 9.87
N LEU A 23 -6.85 -4.20 9.33
CA LEU A 23 -7.52 -4.30 8.03
C LEU A 23 -6.59 -3.76 6.94
N PRO A 24 -5.86 -4.63 6.21
CA PRO A 24 -5.25 -4.22 4.96
C PRO A 24 -6.34 -3.79 3.98
N ALA A 25 -6.08 -2.73 3.23
CA ALA A 25 -6.87 -2.37 2.06
C ALA A 25 -6.12 -2.75 0.79
N CYS A 26 -6.86 -3.20 -0.23
CA CYS A 26 -6.33 -3.50 -1.55
C CYS A 26 -7.05 -2.71 -2.64
N ASP A 27 -6.32 -2.41 -3.71
CA ASP A 27 -6.88 -1.79 -4.90
C ASP A 27 -6.04 -2.13 -6.14
N PHE A 28 -6.68 -2.04 -7.29
CA PHE A 28 -6.05 -2.20 -8.59
C PHE A 28 -5.77 -0.85 -9.22
N LEU A 29 -4.56 -0.70 -9.73
CA LEU A 29 -4.23 0.36 -10.67
C LEU A 29 -3.75 -0.25 -11.97
N GLU A 30 -3.88 0.53 -13.03
CA GLU A 30 -3.46 0.14 -14.37
C GLU A 30 -2.61 1.22 -15.00
N THR A 31 -1.72 0.78 -15.89
CA THR A 31 -0.89 1.64 -16.73
C THR A 31 -0.68 0.96 -18.08
N ILE A 32 -0.27 1.74 -19.08
CA ILE A 32 0.09 1.25 -20.41
C ILE A 32 1.59 1.50 -20.58
N THR A 33 2.34 0.45 -20.87
CA THR A 33 3.78 0.56 -21.15
C THR A 33 4.01 1.08 -22.57
N LEU A 34 5.20 1.60 -22.86
CA LEU A 34 5.53 2.19 -24.16
C LEU A 34 5.38 1.23 -25.34
N ASN A 35 5.49 -0.07 -25.11
CA ASN A 35 5.20 -1.11 -26.11
C ASN A 35 3.68 -1.41 -26.28
N GLY A 36 2.80 -0.57 -25.74
CA GLY A 36 1.34 -0.68 -25.84
C GLY A 36 0.69 -1.73 -24.93
N GLN A 37 1.45 -2.40 -24.07
CA GLN A 37 0.90 -3.44 -23.20
C GLN A 37 0.23 -2.84 -21.97
N ARG A 38 -1.02 -3.23 -21.72
CA ARG A 38 -1.74 -2.87 -20.48
C ARG A 38 -1.22 -3.73 -19.34
N GLN A 39 -0.85 -3.07 -18.24
CA GLN A 39 -0.37 -3.72 -17.02
C GLN A 39 -1.36 -3.46 -15.89
N TYR A 40 -1.66 -4.52 -15.14
CA TYR A 40 -2.44 -4.46 -13.91
C TYR A 40 -1.50 -4.56 -12.72
N ILE A 41 -1.69 -3.68 -11.75
CA ILE A 41 -0.87 -3.58 -10.55
C ILE A 41 -1.81 -3.72 -9.36
N LEU A 42 -1.51 -4.68 -8.50
CA LEU A 42 -2.24 -4.91 -7.27
C LEU A 42 -1.39 -4.45 -6.10
N ALA A 43 -1.94 -3.56 -5.28
CA ALA A 43 -1.26 -3.04 -4.12
C ALA A 43 -2.12 -3.22 -2.87
N VAL A 44 -1.46 -3.46 -1.74
CA VAL A 44 -2.07 -3.55 -0.42
C VAL A 44 -1.42 -2.57 0.54
N ILE A 45 -2.23 -1.83 1.29
CA ILE A 45 -1.76 -0.99 2.38
C ILE A 45 -2.31 -1.47 3.72
N GLU A 46 -1.42 -1.66 4.68
CA GLU A 46 -1.78 -1.85 6.08
C GLU A 46 -2.16 -0.49 6.69
N HIS A 47 -3.41 -0.33 7.14
CA HIS A 47 -3.93 0.99 7.56
C HIS A 47 -3.23 1.57 8.80
N ALA A 48 -2.89 0.74 9.79
CA ALA A 48 -2.18 1.19 10.99
C ALA A 48 -0.74 1.62 10.69
N THR A 49 0.03 0.74 10.05
CA THR A 49 1.47 0.94 9.83
C THR A 49 1.75 1.83 8.62
N ARG A 50 0.74 2.09 7.78
CA ARG A 50 0.88 2.73 6.47
C ARG A 50 1.84 1.99 5.54
N ARG A 51 2.15 0.73 5.83
CA ARG A 51 3.06 -0.07 5.02
C ARG A 51 2.36 -0.47 3.73
N ILE A 52 2.91 -0.06 2.60
CA ILE A 52 2.46 -0.49 1.28
C ILE A 52 3.25 -1.72 0.82
N ARG A 53 2.59 -2.63 0.11
CA ARG A 53 3.21 -3.73 -0.62
C ARG A 53 2.63 -3.78 -2.02
N VAL A 54 3.49 -3.82 -3.04
CA VAL A 54 3.08 -4.06 -4.42
C VAL A 54 3.21 -5.55 -4.70
N LEU A 55 2.08 -6.22 -4.89
CA LEU A 55 1.98 -7.69 -4.91
C LEU A 55 2.13 -8.30 -6.31
N GLY A 56 2.30 -7.43 -7.29
CA GLY A 56 2.63 -7.85 -8.63
C GLY A 56 2.21 -6.88 -9.69
N THR A 57 2.87 -7.04 -10.83
CA THR A 57 2.47 -6.47 -12.11
C THR A 57 2.13 -7.62 -13.03
N THR A 58 1.06 -7.54 -13.79
CA THR A 58 0.82 -8.54 -14.81
C THR A 58 0.21 -7.93 -16.06
N ALA A 59 0.74 -8.36 -17.21
CA ALA A 59 0.09 -8.18 -18.50
C ALA A 59 -1.11 -9.13 -18.70
N LYS A 60 -1.21 -10.17 -17.85
CA LYS A 60 -2.25 -11.20 -17.89
C LYS A 60 -3.45 -10.80 -17.02
N TRP A 61 -4.53 -11.57 -17.09
CA TRP A 61 -5.80 -11.27 -16.44
C TRP A 61 -5.71 -11.10 -14.91
N VAL A 62 -6.65 -10.34 -14.34
CA VAL A 62 -6.78 -9.97 -12.91
C VAL A 62 -6.64 -11.15 -11.93
N ALA A 63 -7.06 -12.35 -12.34
CA ALA A 63 -6.96 -13.59 -11.55
C ALA A 63 -5.53 -13.90 -11.09
N GLN A 64 -4.54 -13.69 -11.95
CA GLN A 64 -3.14 -13.99 -11.61
C GLN A 64 -2.61 -12.99 -10.57
N ALA A 65 -3.01 -11.72 -10.68
CA ALA A 65 -2.65 -10.71 -9.69
C ALA A 65 -3.22 -11.07 -8.31
N ILE A 66 -4.47 -11.54 -8.24
CA ILE A 66 -5.09 -11.96 -6.98
C ILE A 66 -4.40 -13.19 -6.39
N LYS A 67 -4.04 -14.18 -7.21
CA LYS A 67 -3.27 -15.35 -6.76
C LYS A 67 -1.91 -14.94 -6.19
N ASN A 68 -1.22 -14.00 -6.83
CA ASN A 68 0.04 -13.46 -6.30
C ASN A 68 -0.19 -12.76 -4.96
N LEU A 69 -1.26 -11.99 -4.81
CA LEU A 69 -1.64 -11.37 -3.52
C LEU A 69 -1.80 -12.40 -2.40
N VAL A 70 -2.49 -13.52 -2.66
CA VAL A 70 -2.66 -14.57 -1.67
C VAL A 70 -1.32 -15.17 -1.27
N MET A 71 -0.44 -15.47 -2.24
CA MET A 71 0.91 -15.98 -1.96
C MET A 71 1.76 -14.99 -1.16
N ASP A 72 1.77 -13.71 -1.55
CA ASP A 72 2.56 -12.68 -0.87
C ASP A 72 2.05 -12.39 0.55
N LEU A 73 0.74 -12.50 0.80
CA LEU A 73 0.18 -12.39 2.16
C LEU A 73 0.62 -13.56 3.05
N ASP A 74 0.65 -14.78 2.49
CA ASP A 74 1.11 -15.97 3.19
C ASP A 74 2.62 -15.88 3.51
N ASP A 75 3.45 -15.51 2.51
CA ASP A 75 4.88 -15.30 2.65
C ASP A 75 5.22 -14.19 3.67
N ALA A 76 4.40 -13.14 3.74
CA ALA A 76 4.55 -12.06 4.71
C ALA A 76 4.18 -12.49 6.14
N GLY A 77 3.65 -13.70 6.35
CA GLY A 77 3.08 -14.14 7.62
C GLY A 77 1.81 -13.37 8.01
N CYS A 78 1.23 -12.62 7.08
CA CYS A 78 0.05 -11.80 7.30
C CYS A 78 -1.20 -12.69 7.27
N ARG A 79 -1.64 -13.16 8.44
CA ARG A 79 -2.94 -13.84 8.61
C ARG A 79 -4.11 -12.86 8.58
N ALA A 80 -4.21 -12.07 7.51
CA ALA A 80 -5.29 -11.12 7.33
C ALA A 80 -6.61 -11.89 7.19
N ARG A 81 -7.48 -11.80 8.20
CA ARG A 81 -8.82 -12.42 8.14
C ARG A 81 -9.79 -11.61 7.29
N PHE A 82 -9.49 -10.33 7.10
CA PHE A 82 -10.31 -9.40 6.36
C PHE A 82 -9.45 -8.54 5.42
N LEU A 83 -9.97 -8.23 4.24
CA LEU A 83 -9.34 -7.34 3.27
C LEU A 83 -10.36 -6.29 2.84
N LEU A 84 -10.03 -5.01 3.05
CA LEU A 84 -10.86 -3.90 2.57
C LEU A 84 -10.62 -3.71 1.06
N ARG A 85 -11.70 -3.71 0.28
CA ARG A 85 -11.64 -3.46 -1.18
C ARG A 85 -12.66 -2.39 -1.54
N ASP A 86 -12.29 -1.50 -2.46
CA ASP A 86 -13.28 -0.61 -3.04
C ASP A 86 -14.27 -1.34 -3.96
N ARG A 87 -15.48 -0.80 -4.11
CA ARG A 87 -16.56 -1.43 -4.87
C ARG A 87 -16.26 -1.49 -6.38
N ASP A 88 -15.51 -0.53 -6.91
CA ASP A 88 -15.27 -0.38 -8.35
C ASP A 88 -14.12 -1.23 -8.89
N GLY A 89 -13.68 -2.24 -8.12
CA GLY A 89 -12.62 -3.15 -8.50
C GLY A 89 -12.95 -4.04 -9.70
N LYS A 90 -11.90 -4.48 -10.41
CA LYS A 90 -11.99 -5.34 -11.59
C LYS A 90 -12.27 -6.80 -11.20
N SER A 91 -13.19 -7.45 -11.91
CA SER A 91 -13.57 -8.86 -11.70
C SER A 91 -13.85 -9.23 -10.23
N PRO A 92 -14.78 -8.53 -9.54
CA PRO A 92 -14.97 -8.64 -8.10
C PRO A 92 -15.36 -10.06 -7.64
N ALA A 93 -16.19 -10.77 -8.41
CA ALA A 93 -16.62 -12.13 -8.06
C ALA A 93 -15.45 -13.13 -8.01
N LEU A 94 -14.53 -13.06 -8.98
CA LEU A 94 -13.35 -13.92 -9.03
C LEU A 94 -12.37 -13.60 -7.91
N MET A 95 -12.27 -12.32 -7.54
CA MET A 95 -11.47 -11.90 -6.39
C MET A 95 -12.04 -12.44 -5.09
N ASP A 96 -13.35 -12.31 -4.89
CA ASP A 96 -14.01 -12.80 -3.70
C ASP A 96 -13.90 -14.33 -3.58
N GLU A 97 -13.97 -15.07 -4.69
CA GLU A 97 -13.76 -16.53 -4.73
C GLU A 97 -12.34 -16.92 -4.31
N ILE A 98 -11.31 -16.36 -4.97
CA ILE A 98 -9.90 -16.69 -4.66
C ILE A 98 -9.53 -16.29 -3.22
N LEU A 99 -10.02 -15.15 -2.74
CA LEU A 99 -9.79 -14.72 -1.36
C LEU A 99 -10.51 -15.63 -0.35
N ALA A 100 -11.74 -16.06 -0.65
CA ALA A 100 -12.48 -16.98 0.20
C ALA A 100 -11.81 -18.35 0.29
N GLU A 101 -11.26 -18.88 -0.81
CA GLU A 101 -10.44 -20.10 -0.82
C GLU A 101 -9.21 -19.98 0.08
N ALA A 102 -8.61 -18.79 0.15
CA ALA A 102 -7.51 -18.47 1.05
C ALA A 102 -7.93 -18.17 2.50
N GLY A 103 -9.24 -18.24 2.82
CA GLY A 103 -9.78 -17.94 4.15
C GLY A 103 -9.83 -16.44 4.48
N ILE A 104 -9.72 -15.56 3.48
CA ILE A 104 -9.75 -14.10 3.62
C ILE A 104 -11.15 -13.59 3.28
N LYS A 105 -11.76 -12.83 4.19
CA LYS A 105 -13.09 -12.24 3.96
C LYS A 105 -12.98 -10.83 3.38
N THR A 106 -13.50 -10.61 2.18
CA THR A 106 -13.60 -9.27 1.60
C THR A 106 -14.59 -8.41 2.40
N VAL A 107 -14.15 -7.20 2.75
CA VAL A 107 -14.98 -6.11 3.26
C VAL A 107 -15.03 -5.05 2.18
N LEU A 108 -16.22 -4.69 1.72
CA LEU A 108 -16.36 -3.61 0.74
C LEU A 108 -16.39 -2.25 1.44
N THR A 109 -15.81 -1.24 0.80
CA THR A 109 -16.03 0.16 1.18
C THR A 109 -17.52 0.46 1.27
N GLY A 110 -17.91 1.32 2.21
CA GLY A 110 -19.28 1.80 2.29
C GLY A 110 -19.64 2.59 1.02
N ILE A 111 -20.88 2.47 0.56
CA ILE A 111 -21.37 3.28 -0.57
C ILE A 111 -21.25 4.76 -0.18
N ARG A 112 -20.53 5.56 -0.98
CA ARG A 112 -20.21 6.98 -0.69
C ARG A 112 -19.36 7.18 0.58
N MET A 113 -18.51 6.22 0.93
CA MET A 113 -17.54 6.34 2.03
C MET A 113 -16.08 6.32 1.53
N PRO A 114 -15.66 7.29 0.70
CA PRO A 114 -14.31 7.32 0.11
C PRO A 114 -13.20 7.36 1.18
N ARG A 115 -13.52 7.86 2.38
CA ARG A 115 -12.59 7.86 3.52
C ARG A 115 -12.10 6.45 3.90
N MET A 116 -12.91 5.42 3.67
CA MET A 116 -12.53 4.03 3.98
C MET A 116 -11.31 3.57 3.19
N ASN A 117 -11.13 4.01 1.94
CA ASN A 117 -9.98 3.64 1.11
C ASN A 117 -8.99 4.79 0.89
N SER A 118 -9.25 5.96 1.50
CA SER A 118 -8.51 7.20 1.22
C SER A 118 -6.99 7.13 1.40
N ILE A 119 -6.49 6.24 2.25
CA ILE A 119 -5.05 6.03 2.45
C ILE A 119 -4.45 5.36 1.21
N LEU A 120 -5.09 4.29 0.74
CA LEU A 120 -4.67 3.58 -0.45
C LEU A 120 -4.86 4.43 -1.70
N GLU A 121 -6.00 5.10 -1.84
CA GLU A 121 -6.26 6.00 -2.98
C GLU A 121 -5.20 7.11 -3.08
N ARG A 122 -4.78 7.67 -1.93
CA ARG A 122 -3.67 8.64 -1.90
C ARG A 122 -2.35 8.02 -2.35
N TRP A 123 -2.08 6.77 -1.98
CA TRP A 123 -0.91 6.06 -2.50
C TRP A 123 -1.03 5.82 -4.01
N VAL A 124 -2.20 5.37 -4.49
CA VAL A 124 -2.48 5.12 -5.92
C VAL A 124 -2.25 6.40 -6.72
N GLN A 125 -2.75 7.55 -6.27
CA GLN A 125 -2.51 8.82 -6.95
C GLN A 125 -1.02 9.15 -7.01
N SER A 126 -0.28 9.01 -5.91
CA SER A 126 1.17 9.24 -5.92
C SER A 126 1.93 8.29 -6.85
N CYS A 127 1.44 7.05 -6.98
CA CYS A 127 2.01 6.07 -7.89
C CYS A 127 1.70 6.43 -9.35
N ARG A 128 0.49 6.93 -9.64
CA ARG A 128 0.14 7.43 -10.98
C ARG A 128 1.02 8.60 -11.38
N ASP A 129 1.16 9.59 -10.50
CA ASP A 129 2.02 10.75 -10.74
C ASP A 129 3.49 10.35 -11.02
N LEU A 130 3.98 9.32 -10.31
CA LEU A 130 5.29 8.73 -10.57
C LEU A 130 5.36 8.08 -11.96
N LEU A 131 4.40 7.23 -12.30
CA LEU A 131 4.37 6.50 -13.55
C LEU A 131 4.17 7.42 -14.76
N ASP A 132 3.46 8.54 -14.60
CA ASP A 132 3.29 9.56 -15.64
C ASP A 132 4.61 10.29 -15.95
N ARG A 133 5.52 10.36 -14.97
CA ARG A 133 6.86 10.95 -15.12
C ARG A 133 7.92 9.92 -15.53
N CYS A 134 7.62 8.63 -15.44
CA CYS A 134 8.52 7.54 -15.79
C CYS A 134 8.16 6.97 -17.16
N LEU A 135 9.08 7.01 -18.11
CA LEU A 135 8.89 6.32 -19.41
C LEU A 135 8.98 4.80 -19.23
N VAL A 136 7.86 4.15 -18.88
CA VAL A 136 7.81 2.72 -18.59
C VAL A 136 7.86 1.89 -19.89
N TRP A 137 9.04 1.39 -20.22
CA TRP A 137 9.31 0.62 -21.45
C TRP A 137 8.57 -0.71 -21.52
N ASN A 138 8.65 -1.52 -20.47
CA ASN A 138 8.07 -2.87 -20.39
C ASN A 138 7.76 -3.25 -18.93
N GLU A 139 7.22 -4.45 -18.72
CA GLU A 139 6.88 -4.97 -17.39
C GLU A 139 8.10 -5.04 -16.43
N HIS A 140 9.30 -5.33 -16.94
CA HIS A 140 10.50 -5.33 -16.10
C HIS A 140 10.83 -3.93 -15.58
N HIS A 141 10.78 -2.92 -16.44
CA HIS A 141 10.98 -1.53 -16.05
C HIS A 141 9.88 -1.08 -15.08
N LEU A 142 8.62 -1.47 -15.32
CA LEU A 142 7.52 -1.20 -14.41
C LEU A 142 7.76 -1.77 -13.01
N ARG A 143 8.16 -3.05 -12.92
CA ARG A 143 8.49 -3.70 -11.63
C ARG A 143 9.65 -3.03 -10.93
N HIS A 144 10.62 -2.51 -11.67
CA HIS A 144 11.71 -1.73 -11.08
C HIS A 144 11.18 -0.40 -10.50
N ALA A 145 10.42 0.37 -11.27
CA ALA A 145 9.85 1.64 -10.82
C ALA A 145 8.95 1.47 -9.57
N LEU A 146 8.08 0.46 -9.57
CA LEU A 146 7.20 0.15 -8.45
C LEU A 146 7.98 -0.29 -7.19
N ARG A 147 9.04 -1.09 -7.34
CA ARG A 147 9.89 -1.49 -6.20
C ARG A 147 10.61 -0.29 -5.59
N GLU A 148 11.09 0.64 -6.41
CA GLU A 148 11.72 1.86 -5.93
C GLU A 148 10.69 2.78 -5.24
N HIS A 149 9.47 2.89 -5.77
CA HIS A 149 8.38 3.63 -5.14
C HIS A 149 7.96 3.02 -3.81
N GLU A 150 7.77 1.70 -3.75
CA GLU A 150 7.43 0.99 -2.51
C GLU A 150 8.51 1.22 -1.44
N ARG A 151 9.79 1.08 -1.81
CA ARG A 151 10.91 1.33 -0.90
C ARG A 151 10.91 2.77 -0.41
N PHE A 152 10.75 3.74 -1.32
CA PHE A 152 10.67 5.15 -0.98
C PHE A 152 9.51 5.45 -0.03
N TYR A 153 8.32 4.95 -0.32
CA TYR A 153 7.12 5.18 0.48
C TYR A 153 7.24 4.59 1.88
N ASN A 154 7.80 3.39 1.99
CA ASN A 154 7.92 2.67 3.26
C ASN A 154 9.10 3.13 4.12
N GLN A 155 10.20 3.60 3.52
CA GLN A 155 11.43 3.90 4.26
C GLN A 155 11.70 5.40 4.40
N HIS A 156 11.26 6.21 3.46
CA HIS A 156 11.68 7.61 3.38
C HIS A 156 10.52 8.59 3.52
N ARG A 157 9.38 8.33 2.88
CA ARG A 157 8.22 9.24 2.93
C ARG A 157 7.71 9.39 4.36
N ALA A 158 7.71 10.62 4.86
CA ALA A 158 7.14 10.95 6.16
C ALA A 158 5.61 10.90 6.10
N HIS A 159 4.98 10.34 7.14
CA HIS A 159 3.53 10.28 7.29
C HIS A 159 3.11 11.02 8.55
N GLN A 160 2.23 12.02 8.40
CA GLN A 160 1.65 12.76 9.52
C GLN A 160 0.96 11.86 10.55
N ALA A 161 0.34 10.76 10.09
CA ALA A 161 -0.31 9.79 10.97
C ALA A 161 0.66 8.92 11.78
N LEU A 162 1.95 8.99 11.49
CA LEU A 162 3.03 8.27 12.20
C LEU A 162 4.03 9.26 12.81
N ASP A 163 3.58 10.45 13.22
CA ASP A 163 4.44 11.50 13.80
C ASP A 163 5.66 11.86 12.92
N GLN A 164 5.46 11.92 11.59
CA GLN A 164 6.51 12.13 10.57
C GLN A 164 7.49 10.96 10.39
N ALA A 165 7.26 9.80 11.00
CA ALA A 165 7.96 8.57 10.67
C ALA A 165 7.58 8.06 9.27
N ALA A 166 8.39 7.12 8.76
CA ALA A 166 8.00 6.24 7.66
C ALA A 166 7.60 4.86 8.21
N PRO A 167 6.81 4.06 7.47
CA PRO A 167 6.35 2.74 7.93
C PRO A 167 7.46 1.81 8.45
N LEU A 168 8.66 1.91 7.89
CA LEU A 168 9.84 1.12 8.24
C LEU A 168 11.00 1.98 8.77
N ARG A 169 10.75 3.25 9.12
CA ARG A 169 11.77 4.17 9.66
C ARG A 169 11.16 5.05 10.74
N SER A 170 11.57 4.83 11.99
CA SER A 170 11.21 5.68 13.12
C SER A 170 11.65 7.13 12.94
N VAL A 171 10.98 8.04 13.63
CA VAL A 171 11.41 9.45 13.73
C VAL A 171 12.81 9.48 14.34
N PRO A 172 13.77 10.22 13.75
CA PRO A 172 15.06 10.44 14.39
C PRO A 172 14.89 11.18 15.72
N ASP A 173 15.78 10.91 16.69
CA ASP A 173 15.78 11.69 17.94
C ASP A 173 15.98 13.18 17.65
N PRO A 174 15.23 14.07 18.32
CA PRO A 174 15.36 15.50 18.12
C PRO A 174 16.79 15.96 18.47
N ILE A 175 17.37 16.75 17.58
CA ILE A 175 18.71 17.30 17.79
C ILE A 175 18.59 18.45 18.79
N THR A 176 18.94 18.18 20.05
CA THR A 176 18.86 19.16 21.15
C THR A 176 20.10 20.04 21.29
N ASP A 177 21.23 19.65 20.68
CA ASP A 177 22.46 20.44 20.66
C ASP A 177 22.52 21.34 19.42
N PRO A 178 22.45 22.69 19.57
CA PRO A 178 22.55 23.62 18.46
C PRO A 178 23.82 23.45 17.62
N ARG A 179 24.93 22.98 18.20
CA ARG A 179 26.20 22.75 17.49
C ARG A 179 26.13 21.58 16.52
N ARG A 180 25.26 20.59 16.78
CA ARG A 180 24.99 19.49 15.85
C ARG A 180 24.13 19.95 14.69
N ILE A 181 23.27 20.96 14.88
CA ILE A 181 22.46 21.54 13.79
C ILE A 181 23.34 22.21 12.75
N ILE A 182 24.35 22.96 13.17
CA ILE A 182 25.29 23.67 12.28
C ILE A 182 26.13 22.70 11.41
N ASN A 183 26.28 21.45 11.86
CA ASN A 183 27.05 20.40 11.17
C ASN A 183 26.16 19.32 10.51
N LEU A 184 24.86 19.56 10.36
CA LEU A 184 23.97 18.64 9.66
C LEU A 184 24.32 18.54 8.18
N ASN A 185 24.84 17.38 7.78
CA ASN A 185 25.10 17.07 6.39
C ASN A 185 23.85 16.43 5.77
N VAL A 186 22.91 17.26 5.34
CA VAL A 186 21.72 16.81 4.60
C VAL A 186 22.19 16.31 3.24
N ARG A 187 22.03 15.00 2.98
CA ARG A 187 22.36 14.41 1.68
C ARG A 187 21.09 13.98 0.98
N ARG A 188 20.88 14.52 -0.23
CA ARG A 188 19.83 14.12 -1.15
C ARG A 188 20.34 13.02 -2.07
N ARG A 189 19.57 11.94 -2.17
CA ARG A 189 19.78 10.86 -3.13
C ARG A 189 18.61 10.81 -4.09
N ASP A 190 18.92 10.94 -5.37
CA ASP A 190 17.92 10.86 -6.43
C ASP A 190 17.73 9.41 -6.88
N ARG A 191 16.47 9.02 -7.10
CA ARG A 191 16.09 7.72 -7.70
C ARG A 191 15.16 7.92 -8.88
N LEU A 192 15.13 6.92 -9.76
CA LEU A 192 14.36 6.94 -11.01
C LEU A 192 14.63 8.22 -11.83
N GLY A 193 15.90 8.57 -12.01
CA GLY A 193 16.29 9.77 -12.77
C GLY A 193 15.94 11.09 -12.09
N GLY A 194 15.74 11.10 -10.77
CA GLY A 194 15.37 12.29 -10.02
C GLY A 194 13.86 12.51 -9.91
N VAL A 195 13.04 11.48 -10.11
CA VAL A 195 11.60 11.58 -9.84
C VAL A 195 11.30 11.36 -8.35
N LEU A 196 12.13 10.56 -7.67
CA LEU A 196 12.08 10.37 -6.23
C LEU A 196 13.33 10.98 -5.59
N HIS A 197 13.12 11.66 -4.46
CA HIS A 197 14.18 12.31 -3.69
C HIS A 197 14.18 11.77 -2.27
N GLU A 198 15.28 11.14 -1.88
CA GLU A 198 15.50 10.66 -0.52
C GLU A 198 16.45 11.62 0.18
N ASP A 199 15.97 12.33 1.19
CA ASP A 199 16.81 13.16 2.03
C ASP A 199 17.24 12.36 3.27
N SER A 200 18.54 12.33 3.53
CA SER A 200 19.15 11.73 4.71
C SER A 200 19.76 12.82 5.60
N HIS A 201 19.69 12.62 6.92
CA HIS A 201 20.08 13.60 7.93
C HIS A 201 19.27 14.91 7.91
N ALA A 202 17.99 14.86 7.53
CA ALA A 202 17.08 15.98 7.78
C ALA A 202 16.73 16.04 9.27
N ALA A 203 16.76 17.26 9.84
CA ALA A 203 16.44 17.55 11.24
C ALA A 203 14.95 17.35 11.56
#